data_AF-A0A947BGA1-F1
#
_entry.id   AF-A0A947BGA1-F1
#
_cell.length_a   1.000
_cell.length_b   1.000
_cell.length_c   1.000
_cell.angle_alpha   90.00
_cell.angle_beta   90.00
_cell.angle_gamma   90.00
#
_symmetry.space_group_name_H-M   'P 1'
#
loop_
_entity.id
_entity.type
_entity.pdbx_description
1 polymer ?
#
loop_
_entity_poly.entity_id
_entity_poly.type
_entity_poly.pdbx_seq_one_letter_code
_entity_poly.pdbx_strand_id
1 'polypeptide(L)'
;MTAVNNERQIELNTVLQLLLERPGLESWARVCMSLLALTEGIERFMDHEDEFPHRELRETVELALASTDPNAKLLEIASLQVFEYRVMSEDDRTLWHPLEESFLKFAERHAEKIRVWRAFSAYPKREVIKSWLIARVSDTGVAESSEC
;
A
#
# COMPACT_ATOMS: atom_id res chain seq x y z
N MET A 1 1.35 3.60 23.67
CA MET A 1 1.14 3.80 22.21
C MET A 1 1.07 2.49 21.41
N THR A 2 1.56 1.36 21.93
CA THR A 2 1.58 0.05 21.25
C THR A 2 0.21 -0.61 21.07
N ALA A 3 -0.76 -0.37 21.97
CA ALA A 3 -2.07 -1.03 21.91
C ALA A 3 -2.93 -0.56 20.72
N VAL A 4 -2.90 0.74 20.42
CA VAL A 4 -3.69 1.34 19.31
C VAL A 4 -3.17 0.89 17.94
N ASN A 5 -1.85 0.72 17.79
CA ASN A 5 -1.27 0.14 16.57
C ASN A 5 -1.66 -1.33 16.42
N ASN A 6 -1.68 -2.10 17.51
CA ASN A 6 -2.05 -3.52 17.48
C ASN A 6 -3.52 -3.73 17.12
N GLU A 7 -4.44 -2.96 17.70
CA GLU A 7 -5.88 -3.04 17.38
C GLU A 7 -6.15 -2.72 15.91
N ARG A 8 -5.48 -1.69 15.37
CA ARG A 8 -5.60 -1.29 13.96
C ARG A 8 -5.04 -2.34 12.99
N GLN A 9 -3.93 -2.99 13.33
CA GLN A 9 -3.38 -4.10 12.55
C GLN A 9 -4.32 -5.32 12.55
N ILE A 10 -4.96 -5.60 13.69
CA ILE A 10 -5.90 -6.73 13.83
C ILE A 10 -7.15 -6.51 12.96
N GLU A 11 -7.69 -5.29 12.93
CA GLU A 11 -8.86 -4.98 12.09
C GLU A 11 -8.55 -5.09 10.59
N LEU A 12 -7.39 -4.58 10.17
CA LEU A 12 -6.93 -4.68 8.78
C LEU A 12 -6.74 -6.14 8.36
N ASN A 13 -6.08 -6.95 9.20
CA ASN A 13 -5.92 -8.39 8.98
C ASN A 13 -7.27 -9.11 8.89
N THR A 14 -8.25 -8.71 9.71
CA THR A 14 -9.61 -9.28 9.69
C THR A 14 -10.33 -8.97 8.39
N VAL A 15 -10.29 -7.73 7.91
CA VAL A 15 -10.90 -7.34 6.62
C VAL A 15 -10.25 -8.08 5.47
N LEU A 16 -8.91 -8.17 5.46
CA LEU A 16 -8.17 -8.88 4.43
C LEU A 16 -8.46 -10.39 4.43
N GLN A 17 -8.64 -11.00 5.61
CA GLN A 17 -9.11 -12.38 5.72
C GLN A 17 -10.52 -12.56 5.13
N LEU A 18 -11.46 -11.66 5.44
CA LEU A 18 -12.80 -11.68 4.86
C LEU A 18 -12.81 -11.47 3.34
N LEU A 19 -11.82 -10.76 2.80
CA LEU A 19 -11.65 -10.56 1.36
C LEU A 19 -11.05 -11.80 0.67
N LEU A 20 -10.17 -12.54 1.35
CA LEU A 20 -9.65 -13.83 0.86
C LEU A 20 -10.72 -14.92 0.78
N GLU A 21 -11.83 -14.77 1.51
CA GLU A 21 -12.96 -15.70 1.47
C GLU A 21 -13.93 -15.45 0.30
N ARG A 22 -13.71 -14.38 -0.48
CA ARG A 22 -14.55 -14.05 -1.66
C ARG A 22 -13.91 -14.58 -2.96
N PRO A 23 -14.57 -15.53 -3.66
CA PRO A 23 -14.06 -16.08 -4.91
C PRO A 23 -13.78 -14.99 -5.96
N GLY A 24 -12.56 -14.99 -6.51
CA GLY A 24 -12.13 -14.07 -7.58
C GLY A 24 -11.52 -12.75 -7.09
N LEU A 25 -11.34 -12.57 -5.77
CA LEU A 25 -10.71 -11.39 -5.17
C LEU A 25 -9.38 -11.69 -4.48
N GLU A 26 -8.94 -12.94 -4.47
CA GLU A 26 -7.78 -13.41 -3.72
C GLU A 26 -6.47 -12.77 -4.22
N SER A 27 -6.31 -12.64 -5.54
CA SER A 27 -5.16 -11.98 -6.15
C SER A 27 -5.10 -10.52 -5.71
N TRP A 28 -6.21 -9.80 -5.80
CA TRP A 28 -6.30 -8.41 -5.40
C TRP A 28 -6.10 -8.21 -3.89
N ALA A 29 -6.67 -9.07 -3.05
CA ALA A 29 -6.45 -9.04 -1.61
C ALA A 29 -4.95 -9.18 -1.29
N ARG A 30 -4.25 -10.12 -1.93
CA ARG A 30 -2.79 -10.29 -1.78
C ARG A 30 -1.99 -9.08 -2.25
N VAL A 31 -2.39 -8.46 -3.35
CA VAL A 31 -1.74 -7.24 -3.86
C VAL A 31 -1.92 -6.08 -2.89
N CYS A 32 -3.12 -5.88 -2.36
CA CYS A 32 -3.39 -4.86 -1.35
C CYS A 32 -2.61 -5.13 -0.06
N MET A 33 -2.52 -6.39 0.40
CA MET A 33 -1.67 -6.76 1.55
C MET A 33 -0.20 -6.43 1.31
N SER A 34 0.29 -6.72 0.11
CA SER A 34 1.68 -6.43 -0.25
C SER A 34 1.94 -4.93 -0.24
N LEU A 35 1.00 -4.12 -0.75
CA LEU A 35 1.10 -2.67 -0.74
C LEU A 35 1.13 -2.11 0.69
N LEU A 36 0.24 -2.59 1.56
CA LEU A 36 0.19 -2.20 2.97
C LEU A 36 1.50 -2.50 3.70
N ALA A 37 2.07 -3.67 3.48
CA ALA A 37 3.34 -4.08 4.07
C ALA A 37 4.51 -3.21 3.58
N LEU A 38 4.46 -2.70 2.34
CA LEU A 38 5.50 -1.80 1.84
C LEU A 38 5.48 -0.46 2.57
N THR A 39 4.31 0.03 2.99
CA THR A 39 4.15 1.35 3.60
C THR A 39 4.12 1.34 5.13
N GLU A 40 4.22 0.16 5.75
CA GLU A 40 4.11 -0.01 7.20
C GLU A 40 5.16 0.79 7.99
N GLY A 41 4.74 1.50 9.04
CA GLY A 41 5.61 2.20 9.98
C GLY A 41 5.93 3.64 9.61
N ILE A 42 5.53 4.10 8.41
CA ILE A 42 5.73 5.48 7.95
C ILE A 42 5.07 6.50 8.88
N GLU A 43 3.94 6.14 9.50
CA GLU A 43 3.17 7.01 10.39
C GLU A 43 3.95 7.45 11.64
N ARG A 44 5.01 6.72 12.02
CA ARG A 44 5.86 7.04 13.17
C ARG A 44 6.79 8.23 12.91
N PHE A 45 6.97 8.59 11.63
CA PHE A 45 7.86 9.64 11.17
C PHE A 45 7.10 10.85 10.61
N MET A 46 5.77 10.86 10.80
CA MET A 46 4.90 11.96 10.36
C MET A 46 4.61 12.88 11.53
N ASP A 47 4.64 14.19 11.25
CA ASP A 47 4.21 15.19 12.21
C ASP A 47 2.72 14.98 12.50
N HIS A 48 2.32 15.08 13.78
CA HIS A 48 0.97 14.75 14.25
C HIS A 48 -0.18 15.52 13.58
N GLU A 49 0.11 16.58 12.82
CA GLU A 49 -0.88 17.34 12.05
C GLU A 49 -1.26 16.67 10.71
N ASP A 50 -0.41 15.78 10.21
CA ASP A 50 -0.67 14.96 9.02
C ASP A 50 -1.04 13.54 9.49
N GLU A 51 -2.30 13.30 9.86
CA GLU A 51 -2.72 11.92 10.17
C GLU A 51 -2.56 11.05 8.91
N PHE A 52 -1.68 10.05 8.96
CA PHE A 52 -1.53 9.10 7.86
C PHE A 52 -2.88 8.43 7.59
N PRO A 53 -3.36 8.39 6.34
CA PRO A 53 -4.72 8.00 6.02
C PRO A 53 -4.88 6.47 5.99
N HIS A 54 -4.44 5.76 7.04
CA HIS A 54 -4.60 4.30 7.20
C HIS A 54 -6.08 3.89 7.10
N ARG A 55 -6.98 4.73 7.62
CA ARG A 55 -8.44 4.53 7.51
C ARG A 55 -8.93 4.67 6.07
N GLU A 56 -8.50 5.70 5.36
CA GLU A 56 -8.89 5.92 3.96
C GLU A 56 -8.33 4.84 3.04
N LEU A 57 -7.11 4.37 3.34
CA LEU A 57 -6.47 3.26 2.65
C LEU A 57 -7.31 1.98 2.76
N ARG A 58 -7.84 1.68 3.96
CA ARG A 58 -8.78 0.59 4.18
C ARG A 58 -10.08 0.79 3.41
N GLU A 59 -10.76 1.93 3.61
CA GLU A 59 -12.07 2.21 2.99
C GLU A 59 -11.97 2.17 1.45
N THR A 60 -10.90 2.72 0.88
CA THR A 60 -10.67 2.71 -0.58
C THR A 60 -10.35 1.32 -1.10
N VAL A 61 -9.59 0.50 -0.36
CA VAL A 61 -9.36 -0.90 -0.75
C VAL A 61 -10.67 -1.69 -0.70
N GLU A 62 -11.49 -1.52 0.35
CA GLU A 62 -12.81 -2.17 0.45
C GLU A 62 -13.73 -1.76 -0.72
N LEU A 63 -13.79 -0.46 -1.04
CA LEU A 63 -14.58 0.07 -2.16
C LEU A 63 -14.08 -0.42 -3.52
N ALA A 64 -12.77 -0.39 -3.75
CA ALA A 64 -12.18 -0.91 -4.96
C ALA A 64 -12.54 -2.39 -5.14
N LEU A 65 -12.40 -3.20 -4.09
CA LEU A 65 -12.68 -4.64 -4.15
C LEU A 65 -14.17 -4.97 -4.30
N ALA A 66 -15.07 -4.07 -3.90
CA ALA A 66 -16.50 -4.19 -4.15
C ALA A 66 -16.87 -3.98 -5.64
N SER A 67 -16.03 -3.29 -6.41
CA SER A 67 -16.25 -3.11 -7.85
C SER A 67 -16.11 -4.45 -8.60
N THR A 68 -16.86 -4.63 -9.68
CA THR A 68 -16.68 -5.73 -10.62
C THR A 68 -15.83 -5.33 -11.83
N ASP A 69 -15.54 -4.03 -12.02
CA ASP A 69 -14.69 -3.51 -13.09
C ASP A 69 -13.21 -3.48 -12.66
N PRO A 70 -12.33 -4.25 -13.32
CA PRO A 70 -10.88 -4.24 -13.04
C PRO A 70 -10.21 -2.89 -13.28
N ASN A 71 -10.69 -2.07 -14.23
CA ASN A 71 -10.10 -0.77 -14.51
C ASN A 71 -10.45 0.25 -13.43
N ALA A 72 -11.70 0.21 -12.94
CA ALA A 72 -12.10 0.99 -11.77
C ALA A 72 -11.25 0.61 -10.54
N LYS A 73 -11.03 -0.69 -10.28
CA LYS A 73 -10.14 -1.15 -9.19
C LYS A 73 -8.74 -0.54 -9.27
N LEU A 74 -8.13 -0.61 -10.45
CA LEU A 74 -6.79 -0.06 -10.69
C LEU A 74 -6.76 1.45 -10.45
N LEU A 75 -7.79 2.17 -10.89
CA LEU A 75 -7.85 3.61 -10.74
C LEU A 75 -7.98 4.03 -9.26
N GLU A 76 -8.87 3.37 -8.53
CA GLU A 76 -9.10 3.66 -7.10
C GLU A 76 -7.84 3.37 -6.28
N ILE A 77 -7.26 2.17 -6.44
CA ILE A 77 -6.04 1.80 -5.70
C ILE A 77 -4.87 2.69 -6.11
N ALA A 78 -4.69 3.02 -7.39
CA ALA A 78 -3.60 3.91 -7.81
C ALA A 78 -3.79 5.39 -7.37
N SER A 79 -4.96 5.74 -6.83
CA SER A 79 -5.28 7.09 -6.36
C SER A 79 -5.22 7.24 -4.84
N LEU A 80 -4.80 6.19 -4.13
CA LEU A 80 -4.66 6.23 -2.68
C LEU A 80 -3.75 7.38 -2.20
N GLN A 81 -4.20 8.10 -1.17
CA GLN A 81 -3.44 9.21 -0.58
C GLN A 81 -2.09 8.80 -0.01
N VAL A 82 -1.88 7.51 0.31
CA VAL A 82 -0.55 7.01 0.72
C VAL A 82 0.54 7.36 -0.29
N PHE A 83 0.21 7.38 -1.59
CA PHE A 83 1.16 7.74 -2.63
C PHE A 83 1.46 9.24 -2.70
N GLU A 84 0.71 10.09 -2.01
CA GLU A 84 1.04 11.52 -1.88
C GLU A 84 2.14 11.77 -0.84
N TYR A 85 2.41 10.80 0.03
CA TYR A 85 3.49 10.88 1.00
C TYR A 85 4.82 10.49 0.38
N ARG A 86 5.82 11.33 0.64
CA ARG A 86 7.20 11.14 0.19
C ARG A 86 8.09 10.99 1.40
N VAL A 87 9.09 10.13 1.26
CA VAL A 87 10.03 9.79 2.31
C VAL A 87 11.44 9.95 1.75
N MET A 88 12.27 10.73 2.44
CA MET A 88 13.66 10.96 2.06
C MET A 88 14.57 10.78 3.27
N SER A 89 15.74 10.18 3.05
CA SER A 89 16.82 10.22 4.03
C SER A 89 17.48 11.60 4.01
N GLU A 90 17.63 12.23 5.16
CA GLU A 90 18.32 13.52 5.26
C GLU A 90 19.85 13.39 5.19
N ASP A 91 20.40 12.20 5.43
CA ASP A 91 21.84 11.96 5.40
C ASP A 91 22.42 12.05 3.98
N ASP A 92 21.75 11.41 3.02
CA ASP A 92 22.24 11.30 1.63
C ASP A 92 21.26 11.78 0.57
N ARG A 93 20.08 12.28 1.00
CA ARG A 93 18.99 12.76 0.13
C ARG A 93 18.39 11.67 -0.77
N THR A 94 18.55 10.39 -0.41
CA THR A 94 17.91 9.28 -1.12
C THR A 94 16.40 9.30 -0.90
N LEU A 95 15.63 9.22 -1.98
CA LEU A 95 14.16 9.12 -1.94
C LEU A 95 13.75 7.66 -1.92
N TRP A 96 12.93 7.27 -0.96
CA TRP A 96 12.37 5.93 -0.87
C TRP A 96 11.36 5.69 -1.99
N HIS A 97 11.43 4.54 -2.65
CA HIS A 97 10.48 4.13 -3.68
C HIS A 97 9.50 3.07 -3.15
N PRO A 98 8.21 3.39 -2.94
CA PRO A 98 7.29 2.54 -2.20
C PRO A 98 6.89 1.25 -2.92
N LEU A 99 7.24 1.09 -4.20
CA LEU A 99 6.96 -0.12 -4.98
C LEU A 99 8.18 -1.04 -5.14
N GLU A 100 9.36 -0.60 -4.70
CA GLU A 100 10.63 -1.34 -4.85
C GLU A 100 11.13 -1.94 -3.54
N GLU A 101 10.92 -1.25 -2.41
CA GLU A 101 11.34 -1.70 -1.09
C GLU A 101 10.38 -1.27 0.00
N SER A 102 10.34 -2.01 1.11
CA SER A 102 9.52 -1.61 2.26
C SER A 102 10.13 -0.41 2.99
N PHE A 103 9.24 0.42 3.55
CA PHE A 103 9.63 1.57 4.35
C PHE A 103 10.52 1.17 5.52
N LEU A 104 10.18 0.09 6.25
CA LEU A 104 10.98 -0.39 7.38
C LEU A 104 12.43 -0.68 6.98
N LYS A 105 12.66 -1.35 5.83
CA LYS A 105 14.00 -1.66 5.34
C LYS A 105 14.76 -0.40 4.91
N PHE A 106 14.05 0.59 4.34
CA PHE A 106 14.63 1.89 4.07
C PHE A 106 15.03 2.59 5.39
N ALA A 107 14.13 2.62 6.36
CA ALA A 107 14.34 3.30 7.63
C ALA A 107 15.50 2.71 8.45
N GLU A 108 15.62 1.39 8.49
CA GLU A 108 16.72 0.67 9.15
C GLU A 108 18.10 1.06 8.59
N ARG A 109 18.19 1.33 7.28
CA ARG A 109 19.45 1.71 6.61
C ARG A 109 19.87 3.16 6.90
N HIS A 110 18.90 4.05 7.12
CA HIS A 110 19.12 5.50 7.19
C HIS A 110 18.99 6.08 8.61
N ALA A 111 19.09 5.23 9.65
CA ALA A 111 19.30 5.61 11.06
C ALA A 111 18.42 6.77 11.58
N GLU A 112 17.11 6.70 11.35
CA GLU A 112 16.06 7.63 11.80
C GLU A 112 16.15 9.09 11.30
N LYS A 113 17.14 9.47 10.49
CA LYS A 113 17.14 10.78 9.80
C LYS A 113 16.27 10.74 8.56
N ILE A 114 14.97 10.58 8.79
CA ILE A 114 13.96 10.44 7.76
C ILE A 114 13.04 11.63 7.81
N ARG A 115 12.84 12.26 6.66
CA ARG A 115 11.82 13.27 6.47
C ARG A 115 10.65 12.69 5.69
N VAL A 116 9.45 12.83 6.25
CA VAL A 116 8.20 12.51 5.59
C VAL A 116 7.44 13.80 5.29
N TRP A 117 6.86 13.93 4.10
CA TRP A 117 6.00 15.08 3.77
C TRP A 117 4.96 14.68 2.72
N ARG A 118 3.84 15.39 2.70
CA ARG A 118 2.80 15.24 1.67
C ARG A 118 3.09 16.14 0.47
N ALA A 119 2.82 15.63 -0.73
CA ALA A 119 2.89 16.38 -1.99
C ALA A 119 1.56 16.26 -2.76
N PHE A 120 1.20 17.28 -3.54
CA PHE A 120 -0.03 17.28 -4.36
C PHE A 120 -0.10 16.21 -5.44
N SER A 121 1.02 15.52 -5.72
CA SER A 121 1.11 14.53 -6.78
C SER A 121 1.66 13.23 -6.24
N ALA A 122 0.98 12.14 -6.64
CA ALA A 122 1.38 10.79 -6.32
C ALA A 122 2.82 10.50 -6.73
N TYR A 123 3.54 9.81 -5.85
CA TYR A 123 4.85 9.26 -6.06
C TYR A 123 4.85 7.78 -5.65
N PRO A 124 5.11 6.85 -6.58
CA PRO A 124 5.34 7.04 -8.01
C PRO A 124 4.12 7.60 -8.74
N LYS A 125 4.30 7.98 -10.02
CA LYS A 125 3.16 8.45 -10.84
C LYS A 125 2.09 7.36 -10.91
N ARG A 126 0.81 7.76 -10.94
CA ARG A 126 -0.35 6.84 -10.99
C ARG A 126 -0.23 5.75 -12.04
N GLU A 127 0.25 6.07 -13.24
CA GLU A 127 0.43 5.08 -14.30
C GLU A 127 1.48 4.01 -13.97
N VAL A 128 2.54 4.37 -13.24
CA VAL A 128 3.54 3.41 -12.74
C VAL A 128 2.93 2.49 -11.69
N ILE A 129 2.13 3.05 -10.78
CA ILE A 129 1.41 2.27 -9.77
C ILE A 129 0.44 1.29 -10.44
N LYS A 130 -0.33 1.73 -11.45
CA LYS A 130 -1.22 0.84 -12.21
C LYS A 130 -0.46 -0.29 -12.88
N SER A 131 0.65 -0.01 -13.57
CA SER A 131 1.47 -1.04 -14.20
C SER A 131 2.00 -2.04 -13.17
N TRP A 132 2.42 -1.56 -12.00
CA TRP A 132 2.87 -2.42 -10.90
C TRP A 132 1.73 -3.30 -10.36
N LEU A 133 0.53 -2.74 -10.17
CA LEU A 133 -0.65 -3.49 -9.73
C LEU A 133 -1.02 -4.59 -10.72
N ILE A 134 -1.05 -4.29 -12.03
CA ILE A 134 -1.33 -5.26 -13.09
C ILE A 134 -0.33 -6.42 -13.02
N ALA A 135 0.98 -6.10 -12.97
CA ALA A 135 2.03 -7.12 -12.90
C ALA A 135 1.86 -8.01 -11.66
N ARG A 136 1.60 -7.41 -10.49
CA ARG A 136 1.42 -8.17 -9.24
C ARG A 136 0.16 -9.03 -9.23
N VAL A 137 -0.95 -8.55 -9.80
CA VAL A 137 -2.17 -9.37 -9.92
C VAL A 137 -1.89 -10.57 -10.82
N SER A 138 -1.19 -10.39 -11.95
CA SER A 138 -0.78 -11.47 -12.84
C SER A 138 0.19 -12.47 -12.16
N ASP A 139 1.16 -11.98 -11.38
CA ASP A 139 2.12 -12.81 -10.65
C ASP A 139 1.46 -13.61 -9.50
N THR A 140 0.41 -13.06 -8.88
CA THR A 140 -0.37 -13.77 -7.85
C THR A 140 -1.31 -14.83 -8.44
N GLY A 141 -1.40 -14.91 -9.76
CA GLY A 141 -2.08 -15.97 -10.49
C GLY A 141 -1.51 -17.34 -10.11
N VAL A 142 -2.27 -18.06 -9.28
CA VAL A 142 -2.36 -19.52 -9.45
C VAL A 142 -2.50 -19.75 -10.95
N ALA A 143 -1.56 -20.49 -11.53
CA ALA A 143 -1.58 -20.86 -12.94
C ALA A 143 -3.02 -21.24 -13.32
N GLU A 144 -3.71 -20.37 -14.06
CA GLU A 144 -4.91 -20.79 -14.75
C GLU A 144 -4.44 -21.85 -15.74
N SER A 145 -4.99 -23.05 -15.55
CA SER A 145 -4.66 -24.28 -16.23
C SER A 145 -4.27 -24.07 -17.69
N SER A 146 -3.05 -24.45 -18.04
CA SER A 146 -2.77 -24.85 -19.42
C SER A 146 -3.47 -26.19 -19.63
N GLU A 147 -4.74 -26.16 -20.02
CA GLU A 147 -5.42 -27.32 -20.59
C GLU A 147 -4.85 -27.60 -21.98
N CYS A 148 -4.16 -28.73 -22.12
CA CYS A 148 -4.20 -29.62 -23.27
C CYS A 148 -3.89 -31.04 -22.79
#